data_AF-A0A6L7XGX2-F1
#
_entry.id   AF-A0A6L7XGX2-F1
#
_cell.length_a   1.000
_cell.length_b   1.000
_cell.length_c   1.000
_cell.angle_alpha   90.00
_cell.angle_beta   90.00
_cell.angle_gamma   90.00
#
_symmetry.space_group_name_H-M   'P 1'
#
loop_
_entity.id
_entity.type
_entity.pdbx_description
1 polymer ?
#
loop_
_entity_poly.entity_id
_entity_poly.type
_entity_poly.pdbx_seq_one_letter_code
_entity_poly.pdbx_strand_id
1 'polypeptide(L)'
;MGLSAGGAAADPETGTVGETCQSFADTVARAVAQWPESPHYALEEQISRSFVAGYNRVRTGGEELLADEVVIFPMLKFDTWYALAGLDGCFVFWTELAPDVMQKLMANGPRGPVDPQDEEF
;
A
#
# COMPACT_ATOMS: atom_id res chain seq x y z
N MET A 1 -10.01 -20.06 51.75
CA MET A 1 -9.80 -21.26 50.90
C MET A 1 -11.14 -21.60 50.27
N GLY A 2 -11.23 -21.60 48.94
CA GLY A 2 -12.46 -21.89 48.21
C GLY A 2 -12.57 -21.08 46.93
N LEU A 3 -11.90 -21.54 45.87
CA LEU A 3 -12.09 -21.07 44.50
C LEU A 3 -13.41 -21.64 43.97
N SER A 4 -14.27 -20.80 43.40
CA SER A 4 -15.34 -21.25 42.51
C SER A 4 -15.60 -20.23 41.42
N ALA A 5 -15.47 -20.76 40.20
CA ALA A 5 -15.88 -20.36 38.87
C ALA A 5 -16.79 -19.12 38.69
N GLY A 6 -16.53 -18.38 37.61
CA GLY A 6 -17.53 -17.48 37.04
C GLY A 6 -17.02 -16.66 35.86
N GLY A 7 -17.01 -17.26 34.66
CA GLY A 7 -17.19 -16.59 33.37
C GLY A 7 -16.26 -15.44 33.01
N ALA A 8 -15.14 -15.75 32.34
CA ALA A 8 -14.50 -14.76 31.49
C ALA A 8 -15.37 -14.57 30.24
N ALA A 9 -16.09 -13.45 30.19
CA ALA A 9 -16.48 -12.86 28.92
C ALA A 9 -15.17 -12.60 28.14
N ALA A 10 -15.04 -13.19 26.96
CA ALA A 10 -13.96 -12.86 26.06
C ALA A 10 -14.25 -11.47 25.47
N ASP A 11 -13.63 -10.44 26.06
CA ASP A 11 -13.45 -9.13 25.43
C ASP A 11 -12.69 -9.32 24.10
N PRO A 12 -13.18 -8.79 22.96
CA PRO A 12 -12.49 -8.93 21.68
C PRO A 12 -11.34 -7.94 21.45
N GLU A 13 -10.77 -7.32 22.50
CA GLU A 13 -9.82 -6.19 22.34
C GLU A 13 -8.41 -6.42 22.89
N THR A 14 -7.89 -7.66 22.87
CA THR A 14 -6.45 -7.89 23.16
C THR A 14 -5.82 -8.91 22.23
N GLY A 15 -5.44 -8.46 21.04
CA GLY A 15 -4.50 -9.16 20.17
C GLY A 15 -3.06 -8.88 20.63
N THR A 16 -2.39 -9.89 21.17
CA THR A 16 -0.97 -9.88 21.48
C THR A 16 -0.11 -9.60 20.23
N VAL A 17 0.90 -8.73 20.36
CA VAL A 17 1.86 -8.37 19.31
C VAL A 17 2.70 -9.59 18.90
N GLY A 18 2.17 -10.37 17.98
CA GLY A 18 2.90 -11.18 17.00
C GLY A 18 2.31 -10.79 15.64
N GLU A 19 3.16 -10.41 14.69
CA GLU A 19 2.81 -9.82 13.39
C GLU A 19 1.65 -10.55 12.69
N THR A 20 0.42 -10.08 12.91
CA THR A 20 -0.74 -10.61 12.22
C THR A 20 -0.74 -10.02 10.83
N CYS A 21 -0.21 -10.77 9.87
CA CYS A 21 -0.41 -10.55 8.45
C CYS A 21 -1.87 -10.22 8.20
N GLN A 22 -2.17 -8.95 7.90
CA GLN A 22 -3.49 -8.53 7.49
C GLN A 22 -3.63 -8.91 6.01
N SER A 23 -4.69 -9.62 5.65
CA SER A 23 -4.94 -10.02 4.25
C SER A 23 -4.98 -8.80 3.32
N PHE A 24 -4.13 -8.81 2.30
CA PHE A 24 -4.08 -7.75 1.30
C PHE A 24 -5.40 -7.65 0.54
N ALA A 25 -5.95 -8.79 0.11
CA ALA A 25 -7.23 -8.88 -0.58
C ALA A 25 -8.39 -8.32 0.26
N ASP A 26 -8.45 -8.63 1.56
CA ASP A 26 -9.49 -8.09 2.44
C ASP A 26 -9.32 -6.59 2.65
N THR A 27 -8.08 -6.10 2.68
CA THR A 27 -7.78 -4.68 2.79
C THR A 27 -8.26 -3.92 1.55
N VAL A 28 -7.98 -4.46 0.36
CA VAL A 28 -8.48 -3.93 -0.92
C VAL A 28 -10.01 -3.96 -0.94
N ALA A 29 -10.64 -5.06 -0.55
CA ALA A 29 -12.11 -5.18 -0.51
C ALA A 29 -12.76 -4.14 0.43
N ARG A 30 -12.14 -3.88 1.59
CA ARG A 30 -12.58 -2.83 2.51
C ARG A 30 -12.44 -1.43 1.92
N ALA A 31 -11.34 -1.15 1.22
CA ALA A 31 -11.14 0.12 0.53
C ALA A 31 -12.18 0.34 -0.58
N VAL A 32 -12.50 -0.70 -1.36
CA VAL A 32 -13.58 -0.67 -2.37
C VAL A 32 -14.94 -0.38 -1.73
N ALA A 33 -15.25 -1.00 -0.58
CA ALA A 33 -16.49 -0.74 0.13
C ALA A 33 -16.57 0.70 0.69
N GLN A 34 -15.42 1.27 1.07
CA GLN A 34 -15.33 2.63 1.59
C GLN A 34 -15.44 3.70 0.49
N TRP A 35 -14.89 3.43 -0.69
CA TRP A 35 -14.90 4.34 -1.85
C TRP A 35 -15.48 3.68 -3.09
N PRO A 36 -16.79 3.34 -3.07
CA PRO A 36 -17.42 2.56 -4.14
C PRO A 36 -17.44 3.28 -5.49
N GLU A 37 -17.32 4.60 -5.52
CA GLU A 37 -17.23 5.37 -6.77
C GLU A 37 -15.82 5.43 -7.37
N SER A 38 -14.79 5.05 -6.61
CA SER A 38 -13.41 5.14 -7.05
C SER A 38 -13.03 3.86 -7.78
N PRO A 39 -12.61 3.92 -9.05
CA PRO A 39 -12.08 2.74 -9.70
C PRO A 39 -10.78 2.33 -9.01
N HIS A 40 -10.43 1.05 -9.09
CA HIS A 40 -9.19 0.53 -8.55
C HIS A 40 -8.52 -0.38 -9.58
N TYR A 41 -7.19 -0.41 -9.55
CA TYR A 41 -6.41 -1.15 -10.53
C TYR A 41 -5.27 -1.87 -9.80
N ALA A 42 -5.25 -3.20 -9.90
CA ALA A 42 -4.05 -3.96 -9.60
C ALA A 42 -3.03 -3.70 -10.71
N LEU A 43 -1.85 -3.22 -10.34
CA LEU A 43 -0.78 -2.95 -11.29
C LEU A 43 -0.19 -4.27 -11.77
N GLU A 44 0.18 -4.31 -13.05
CA GLU A 44 0.95 -5.44 -13.58
C GLU A 44 2.28 -5.58 -12.83
N GLU A 45 2.78 -6.81 -12.68
CA GLU A 45 3.98 -7.15 -11.89
C GLU A 45 5.19 -6.24 -12.18
N GLN A 46 5.45 -5.92 -13.46
CA GLN A 46 6.53 -5.02 -13.84
C GLN A 46 6.29 -3.59 -13.34
N ILE A 47 5.05 -3.11 -13.39
CA ILE A 47 4.67 -1.76 -12.94
C ILE A 47 4.68 -1.68 -11.40
N SER A 48 4.25 -2.73 -10.70
CA SER A 48 4.37 -2.84 -9.24
C SER A 48 5.82 -2.73 -8.79
N ARG A 49 6.73 -3.48 -9.43
CA ARG A 49 8.18 -3.37 -9.17
C ARG A 49 8.71 -1.96 -9.43
N SER A 50 8.28 -1.35 -10.54
CA SER A 50 8.65 0.01 -10.89
C SER A 50 8.24 1.01 -9.80
N PHE A 51 7.00 0.91 -9.35
CA PHE A 51 6.45 1.74 -8.29
C PHE A 51 7.25 1.59 -6.98
N VAL A 52 7.48 0.35 -6.52
CA VAL A 52 8.19 0.06 -5.27
C VAL A 52 9.63 0.59 -5.32
N ALA A 53 10.35 0.32 -6.42
CA ALA A 53 11.71 0.80 -6.59
C ALA A 53 11.79 2.34 -6.66
N GLY A 54 10.85 2.99 -7.36
CA GLY A 54 10.75 4.44 -7.42
C GLY A 54 10.47 5.03 -6.04
N TYR A 55 9.51 4.44 -5.30
CA TYR A 55 9.12 4.87 -3.96
C TYR A 55 10.31 4.82 -2.99
N ASN A 56 11.06 3.72 -2.98
CA ASN A 56 12.24 3.53 -2.14
C ASN A 56 13.38 4.51 -2.45
N ARG A 57 13.48 4.99 -3.69
CA ARG A 57 14.50 5.97 -4.09
C ARG A 57 14.19 7.39 -3.67
N VAL A 58 12.93 7.81 -3.82
CA VAL A 58 12.52 9.19 -3.50
C VAL A 58 12.32 9.38 -2.00
N ARG A 59 12.03 8.30 -1.26
CA ARG A 59 11.86 8.37 0.18
C ARG A 59 13.22 8.49 0.87
N THR A 60 13.49 9.66 1.45
CA THR A 60 14.67 9.87 2.31
C THR A 60 14.38 9.43 3.74
N GLY A 61 14.97 8.32 4.18
CA GLY A 61 14.85 7.82 5.55
C GLY A 61 13.64 6.91 5.77
N GLY A 62 13.89 5.74 6.35
CA GLY A 62 12.91 4.69 6.59
C GLY A 62 13.41 3.33 6.12
N GLU A 63 12.69 2.28 6.49
CA GLU A 63 12.90 0.93 5.97
C GLU A 63 12.44 0.85 4.51
N GLU A 64 13.12 0.00 3.75
CA GLU A 64 12.79 -0.25 2.34
C GLU A 64 11.40 -0.89 2.23
N LEU A 65 10.54 -0.36 1.36
CA LEU A 65 9.28 -1.00 1.01
C LEU A 65 9.58 -2.28 0.22
N LEU A 66 9.19 -3.42 0.77
CA LEU A 66 9.18 -4.70 0.07
C LEU A 66 7.73 -5.06 -0.25
N ALA A 67 7.41 -5.16 -1.54
CA ALA A 67 6.08 -5.52 -2.02
C ALA A 67 6.16 -6.17 -3.41
N ASP A 68 5.28 -7.14 -3.65
CA ASP A 68 5.11 -7.85 -4.93
C ASP A 68 3.86 -7.39 -5.69
N GLU A 69 2.86 -6.87 -4.97
CA GLU A 69 1.59 -6.40 -5.49
C GLU A 69 1.33 -4.94 -5.08
N VAL A 70 0.80 -4.14 -6.01
CA VAL A 70 0.36 -2.77 -5.75
C VAL A 70 -1.01 -2.56 -6.38
N VAL A 71 -1.96 -2.04 -5.60
CA VAL A 71 -3.30 -1.65 -6.07
C VAL A 71 -3.45 -0.15 -5.88
N ILE A 72 -3.85 0.54 -6.95
CA ILE A 72 -4.08 1.99 -6.94
C ILE A 72 -5.56 2.34 -6.93
N PHE A 73 -5.90 3.43 -6.24
CA PHE A 73 -7.24 4.02 -6.16
C PHE A 73 -7.15 5.51 -6.53
N PRO A 74 -7.36 5.88 -7.81
CA PRO A 74 -7.42 7.28 -8.23
C PRO A 74 -8.68 7.99 -7.71
N MET A 75 -8.50 8.94 -6.78
CA MET A 75 -9.59 9.77 -6.27
C MET A 75 -9.72 11.04 -7.11
N LEU A 76 -10.40 10.93 -8.25
CA LEU A 76 -10.53 12.02 -9.24
C LEU A 76 -11.13 13.31 -8.67
N LYS A 77 -11.98 13.22 -7.64
CA LYS A 77 -12.58 14.40 -6.97
C LYS A 77 -11.57 15.20 -6.14
N PHE A 78 -10.50 14.57 -5.67
CA PHE A 78 -9.56 15.12 -4.68
C PHE A 78 -8.15 15.25 -5.23
N ASP A 79 -7.95 15.05 -6.53
CA ASP A 79 -6.65 15.09 -7.21
C ASP A 79 -5.56 14.32 -6.44
N THR A 80 -5.94 13.15 -5.90
CA THR A 80 -5.09 12.34 -5.01
C THR A 80 -5.29 10.88 -5.36
N TRP A 81 -4.22 10.10 -5.36
CA TRP A 81 -4.27 8.66 -5.65
C TRP A 81 -3.73 7.91 -4.43
N TYR A 82 -4.44 6.87 -4.01
CA TYR A 82 -3.93 5.96 -2.99
C TYR A 82 -3.24 4.78 -3.66
N ALA A 83 -2.11 4.35 -3.11
CA ALA A 83 -1.47 3.08 -3.44
C ALA A 83 -1.44 2.21 -2.19
N LEU A 84 -1.96 0.99 -2.31
CA LEU A 84 -1.87 -0.06 -1.31
C LEU A 84 -0.89 -1.11 -1.83
N ALA A 85 0.03 -1.56 -0.98
CA ALA A 85 1.04 -2.55 -1.35
C ALA A 85 0.92 -3.81 -0.49
N GLY A 86 1.08 -4.94 -1.16
CA GLY A 86 1.08 -6.28 -0.58
C GLY A 86 2.41 -6.97 -0.78
N LEU A 87 2.73 -7.91 0.11
CA LEU A 87 3.83 -8.86 -0.03
C LEU A 87 3.33 -10.25 0.40
N ASP A 88 3.44 -11.25 -0.48
CA ASP A 88 2.99 -12.62 -0.21
C ASP A 88 1.55 -12.70 0.32
N GLY A 89 0.67 -11.82 -0.17
CA GLY A 89 -0.73 -11.71 0.24
C GLY A 89 -0.98 -10.96 1.56
N CYS A 90 0.06 -10.46 2.22
CA CYS A 90 -0.03 -9.61 3.40
C CYS A 90 -0.02 -8.13 3.00
N PHE A 91 -0.92 -7.34 3.58
CA PHE A 91 -0.85 -5.89 3.51
C PHE A 91 0.36 -5.39 4.28
N VAL A 92 1.23 -4.64 3.60
CA VAL A 92 2.48 -4.15 4.19
C VAL A 92 2.55 -2.63 4.25
N PHE A 93 1.86 -1.92 3.34
CA PHE A 93 2.04 -0.48 3.21
C PHE A 93 0.89 0.19 2.46
N TRP A 94 0.64 1.46 2.76
CA TRP A 94 -0.17 2.33 1.92
C TRP A 94 0.38 3.77 1.91
N THR A 95 0.08 4.51 0.84
CA THR A 95 0.43 5.93 0.71
C THR A 95 -0.58 6.69 -0.13
N GLU A 96 -0.60 8.00 0.05
CA GLU A 96 -1.34 8.95 -0.79
C GLU A 96 -0.34 9.80 -1.58
N LEU A 97 -0.56 9.94 -2.88
CA LEU A 97 0.33 10.65 -3.78
C LEU A 97 -0.48 11.51 -4.76
N ALA A 98 0.11 12.61 -5.19
CA ALA A 98 -0.40 13.36 -6.33
C ALA A 98 -0.37 12.49 -7.60
N PRO A 99 -1.30 12.68 -8.56
CA PRO A 99 -1.39 11.85 -9.76
C PRO A 99 -0.12 11.87 -10.61
N ASP A 100 0.58 12.99 -10.68
CA ASP A 100 1.83 13.11 -11.45
C ASP A 100 2.97 12.32 -10.79
N VAL A 101 3.05 12.34 -9.46
CA VAL A 101 4.00 11.55 -8.68
C VAL A 101 3.71 10.06 -8.86
N MET A 102 2.44 9.65 -8.73
CA MET A 102 2.02 8.26 -8.93
C MET A 102 2.41 7.76 -10.34
N GLN A 103 2.13 8.54 -11.38
CA GLN A 103 2.51 8.21 -12.75
C GLN A 103 4.02 8.12 -12.94
N LYS A 104 4.80 9.03 -12.35
CA LYS A 104 6.28 8.97 -12.39
C LYS A 104 6.80 7.68 -11.76
N LEU A 105 6.25 7.27 -10.61
CA LEU A 105 6.64 6.03 -9.94
C LEU A 105 6.29 4.77 -10.77
N MET A 106 5.11 4.74 -11.41
CA MET A 106 4.67 3.61 -12.25
C MET A 106 5.41 3.51 -13.58
N ALA A 107 5.62 4.65 -14.26
CA ALA A 107 6.21 4.70 -15.60
C ALA A 107 7.72 4.52 -15.59
N ASN A 108 8.39 5.08 -14.58
CA ASN A 108 9.84 5.15 -14.51
C ASN A 108 10.40 4.28 -13.40
N GLY A 109 9.87 3.07 -13.17
CA GLY A 109 10.69 2.07 -12.47
C GLY A 109 12.07 2.11 -13.08
N PRO A 110 13.07 2.43 -12.27
CA PRO A 110 14.10 3.37 -12.65
C PRO A 110 14.71 3.02 -14.00
N ARG A 111 14.42 3.84 -15.02
CA ARG A 111 15.50 4.24 -15.92
C ARG A 111 16.59 4.83 -15.01
N GLY A 112 17.84 4.60 -15.38
CA GLY A 112 19.02 4.99 -14.60
C GLY A 112 19.03 6.48 -14.22
N PRO A 113 20.13 7.00 -13.64
CA PRO A 113 20.22 8.41 -13.27
C PRO A 113 19.65 9.29 -14.38
N VAL A 114 18.78 10.23 -14.00
CA VAL A 114 18.16 11.21 -14.91
C VAL A 114 19.26 11.77 -15.80
N ASP A 115 19.20 11.47 -17.09
CA ASP A 115 20.04 12.15 -18.04
C ASP A 115 19.53 13.60 -18.06
N PRO A 116 20.38 14.61 -17.80
CA PRO A 116 19.96 16.01 -17.78
C PRO A 116 19.42 16.52 -19.14
N GLN A 117 19.32 15.66 -20.16
CA GLN A 117 18.67 15.97 -21.44
C GLN A 117 17.16 15.68 -21.48
N ASP A 118 16.56 15.09 -20.45
CA ASP A 118 15.10 14.87 -20.39
C ASP A 118 14.30 16.07 -19.80
N GLU A 119 14.94 17.21 -19.53
CA GLU A 119 14.30 18.44 -19.00
C GLU A 119 13.82 19.44 -20.08
N GLU A 120 13.73 19.05 -21.35
CA GLU A 120 13.22 19.93 -22.41
C GLU A 120 12.06 19.29 -23.19
N PHE A 121 10.84 19.41 -22.66
CA PHE A 121 9.60 19.55 -23.46
C PHE A 121 8.54 20.36 -22.70
#